data_AF-A0A0B1Y9J8-F1
#
_entry.id   AF-A0A0B1Y9J8-F1
#
_cell.length_a   1.000
_cell.length_b   1.000
_cell.length_c   1.000
_cell.angle_alpha   90.00
_cell.angle_beta   90.00
_cell.angle_gamma   90.00
#
_symmetry.space_group_name_H-M   'P 1'
#
loop_
_entity.id
_entity.type
_entity.pdbx_description
1 polymer ?
#
loop_
_entity_poly.entity_id
_entity_poly.type
_entity_poly.pdbx_seq_one_letter_code
_entity_poly.pdbx_strand_id
1 'polypeptide(L)'
;MMPLRSTVLPWLFGALCLALSATASAADCTAVLSDSNVDFGQMRPDASKHAKHIRPSPVQRIYTALCKAPAQMNLVFRTPAAGTNGTGEARDALKFGDRGTYRVRVLNARLDGAPVQLARLPAIGQPPGEAPTSELTLKPSDILAPVQGQQLLRGERLDVTLQISARIPVDAMSVIQTVTFDAVGQLSLDVR
;
A
#
# COMPACT_ATOMS: atom_id res chain seq x y z
N MET A 1 -20.86 70.17 -36.35
CA MET A 1 -20.61 70.65 -34.98
C MET A 1 -21.06 69.59 -33.98
N MET A 2 -20.11 68.82 -33.42
CA MET A 2 -20.21 68.26 -32.05
C MET A 2 -19.99 69.42 -31.04
N PRO A 3 -20.33 69.34 -29.73
CA PRO A 3 -20.31 68.17 -28.82
C PRO A 3 -21.57 68.09 -27.89
N LEU A 4 -21.79 67.05 -27.06
CA LEU A 4 -21.29 66.97 -25.67
C LEU A 4 -21.57 65.58 -25.05
N ARG A 5 -20.58 65.07 -24.31
CA ARG A 5 -20.54 63.80 -23.57
C ARG A 5 -21.15 63.96 -22.16
N SER A 6 -21.73 62.89 -21.60
CA SER A 6 -21.55 62.46 -20.17
C SER A 6 -22.38 61.19 -19.89
N THR A 7 -21.80 59.98 -19.72
CA THR A 7 -21.52 59.24 -18.44
C THR A 7 -22.74 59.14 -17.49
N VAL A 8 -23.19 57.97 -17.00
CA VAL A 8 -22.68 57.11 -15.88
C VAL A 8 -23.48 55.76 -15.90
N LEU A 9 -22.87 54.58 -16.12
CA LEU A 9 -22.48 53.50 -15.16
C LEU A 9 -23.65 52.58 -14.64
N PRO A 10 -23.40 51.37 -14.08
CA PRO A 10 -23.71 50.07 -14.67
C PRO A 10 -24.55 49.15 -13.74
N TRP A 11 -25.29 48.16 -14.25
CA TRP A 11 -25.93 47.14 -13.38
C TRP A 11 -25.46 45.74 -13.78
N LEU A 12 -24.24 45.42 -13.35
CA LEU A 12 -23.73 44.05 -13.24
C LEU A 12 -24.26 43.46 -11.94
N PHE A 13 -25.36 42.72 -12.00
CA PHE A 13 -25.79 41.85 -10.90
C PHE A 13 -24.89 40.61 -10.88
N GLY A 14 -23.83 40.69 -10.07
CA GLY A 14 -22.96 39.55 -9.77
C GLY A 14 -23.69 38.51 -8.92
N ALA A 15 -23.99 37.36 -9.50
CA ALA A 15 -24.38 36.17 -8.77
C ALA A 15 -23.13 35.57 -8.10
N LEU A 16 -22.87 35.99 -6.86
CA LEU A 16 -21.82 35.44 -6.02
C LEU A 16 -22.26 34.05 -5.53
N CYS A 17 -22.03 33.01 -6.34
CA CYS A 17 -22.06 31.64 -5.86
C CYS A 17 -20.91 31.45 -4.87
N LEU A 18 -21.21 31.43 -3.57
CA LEU A 18 -20.30 30.88 -2.57
C LEU A 18 -20.11 29.39 -2.85
N ALA A 19 -19.07 29.05 -3.59
CA ALA A 19 -18.53 27.70 -3.60
C ALA A 19 -17.97 27.42 -2.21
N LEU A 20 -18.73 26.69 -1.38
CA LEU A 20 -18.20 26.00 -0.21
C LEU A 20 -17.12 25.05 -0.72
N SER A 21 -15.88 25.52 -0.66
CA SER A 21 -14.72 24.68 -0.84
C SER A 21 -14.63 23.86 0.44
N ALA A 22 -15.22 22.66 0.42
CA ALA A 22 -14.95 21.65 1.43
C ALA A 22 -13.47 21.31 1.34
N THR A 23 -12.65 22.02 2.12
CA THR A 23 -11.30 21.59 2.41
C THR A 23 -11.43 20.35 3.26
N ALA A 24 -11.50 19.19 2.60
CA ALA A 24 -11.21 17.93 3.23
C ALA A 24 -9.81 18.08 3.85
N SER A 25 -9.76 18.34 5.16
CA SER A 25 -8.49 18.31 5.88
C SER A 25 -8.01 16.87 5.75
N ALA A 26 -7.02 16.63 4.90
CA ALA A 26 -6.25 15.41 4.97
C ALA A 26 -5.83 15.31 6.44
N ALA A 27 -6.32 14.30 7.15
CA ALA A 27 -5.86 14.06 8.51
C ALA A 27 -4.32 13.97 8.44
N ASP A 28 -3.64 14.73 9.29
CA ASP A 28 -2.18 14.68 9.37
C ASP A 28 -1.80 13.28 9.85
N CYS A 29 -1.50 12.40 8.90
CA CYS A 29 -1.15 11.02 9.14
C CYS A 29 0.27 10.73 8.68
N THR A 30 1.02 10.06 9.54
CA THR A 30 2.37 9.56 9.25
C THR A 30 2.31 8.05 9.20
N ALA A 31 3.05 7.44 8.28
CA ALA A 31 3.21 6.00 8.23
C ALA A 31 4.68 5.62 8.26
N VAL A 32 4.99 4.59 9.04
CA VAL A 32 6.34 4.08 9.22
C VAL A 32 6.30 2.57 9.14
N LEU A 33 7.29 2.01 8.46
CA LEU A 33 7.56 0.59 8.47
C LEU A 33 8.74 0.32 9.41
N SER A 34 8.62 -0.71 10.27
CA SER A 34 9.60 -1.01 11.32
C SER A 34 11.04 -1.16 10.82
N ASP A 35 11.22 -1.67 9.61
CA ASP A 35 12.49 -1.67 8.88
C ASP A 35 12.19 -1.87 7.38
N SER A 36 12.53 -0.86 6.57
CA SER A 36 12.33 -0.92 5.12
C SER A 36 13.35 -1.79 4.40
N ASN A 37 14.49 -2.08 5.03
CA ASN A 37 15.46 -3.01 4.51
C ASN A 37 15.13 -4.43 5.01
N VAL A 38 14.80 -5.32 4.09
CA VAL A 38 14.55 -6.73 4.42
C VAL A 38 15.78 -7.53 4.03
N ASP A 39 16.77 -7.62 4.92
CA ASP A 39 17.92 -8.51 4.72
C ASP A 39 17.56 -9.94 5.16
N PHE A 40 17.61 -10.88 4.21
CA PHE A 40 17.42 -12.31 4.47
C PHE A 40 18.73 -13.05 4.82
N GLY A 41 19.85 -12.33 4.91
CA GLY A 41 21.17 -12.83 5.24
C GLY A 41 21.89 -13.52 4.08
N GLN A 42 23.16 -13.87 4.32
CA GLN A 42 24.00 -14.65 3.41
C GLN A 42 23.46 -16.08 3.29
N MET A 43 22.96 -16.44 2.12
CA MET A 43 22.46 -17.79 1.85
C MET A 43 23.56 -18.65 1.24
N ARG A 44 23.75 -19.85 1.78
CA ARG A 44 24.48 -20.92 1.09
C ARG A 44 23.48 -21.72 0.27
N PRO A 45 23.78 -22.07 -0.99
CA PRO A 45 23.00 -23.04 -1.73
C PRO A 45 22.81 -24.30 -0.87
N ASP A 46 21.57 -24.77 -0.78
CA ASP A 46 21.26 -26.10 -0.28
C ASP A 46 22.21 -27.10 -0.98
N ALA A 47 22.89 -27.95 -0.20
CA ALA A 47 23.82 -28.96 -0.71
C ALA A 47 23.15 -30.01 -1.62
N SER A 48 21.83 -29.96 -1.76
CA SER A 48 21.06 -30.73 -2.73
C SER A 48 21.39 -30.30 -4.15
N LYS A 49 22.11 -31.17 -4.88
CA LYS A 49 22.55 -31.00 -6.28
C LYS A 49 21.43 -30.71 -7.32
N HIS A 50 20.17 -30.60 -6.89
CA HIS A 50 18.99 -30.40 -7.75
C HIS A 50 18.11 -29.21 -7.35
N ALA A 51 18.45 -28.44 -6.32
CA ALA A 51 17.65 -27.28 -5.93
C ALA A 51 17.73 -26.19 -7.02
N LYS A 52 16.60 -25.90 -7.69
CA LYS A 52 16.51 -24.80 -8.67
C LYS A 52 16.26 -23.43 -8.02
N HIS A 53 15.78 -23.42 -6.78
CA HIS A 53 15.46 -22.19 -6.03
C HIS A 53 15.79 -22.35 -4.55
N ILE A 54 16.22 -21.25 -3.91
CA ILE A 54 16.31 -21.10 -2.47
C ILE A 54 15.05 -20.41 -1.95
N ARG A 55 14.63 -20.83 -0.75
CA ARG A 55 13.56 -20.20 0.03
C ARG A 55 14.16 -19.74 1.36
N PRO A 56 14.47 -18.45 1.51
CA PRO A 56 14.93 -17.93 2.78
C PRO A 56 13.82 -18.04 3.83
N SER A 57 14.21 -18.02 5.11
CA SER A 57 13.24 -17.91 6.20
C SER A 57 12.40 -16.64 6.04
N PRO A 58 11.06 -16.72 6.18
CA PRO A 58 10.21 -15.54 6.08
C PRO A 58 10.58 -14.49 7.14
N VAL A 59 10.49 -13.22 6.76
CA VAL A 59 10.79 -12.09 7.64
C VAL A 59 9.50 -11.36 7.99
N GLN A 60 9.33 -11.02 9.27
CA GLN A 60 8.20 -10.22 9.73
C GLN A 60 8.55 -8.74 9.84
N ARG A 61 7.57 -7.89 9.51
CA ARG A 61 7.64 -6.43 9.60
C ARG A 61 6.33 -5.88 10.13
N ILE A 62 6.38 -4.75 10.82
CA ILE A 62 5.17 -4.04 11.26
C ILE A 62 5.08 -2.74 10.50
N TYR A 63 3.95 -2.53 9.84
CA TYR A 63 3.58 -1.24 9.28
C TYR A 63 2.64 -0.52 10.25
N THR A 64 3.03 0.68 10.67
CA THR A 64 2.27 1.51 11.60
C THR A 64 1.88 2.80 10.91
N ALA A 65 0.57 3.08 10.84
CA ALA A 65 0.03 4.38 10.49
C ALA A 65 -0.49 5.08 11.75
N LEU A 66 -0.18 6.37 11.88
CA LEU A 66 -0.57 7.23 12.99
C LEU A 66 -1.16 8.53 12.47
N CYS A 67 -2.36 8.86 12.91
CA CYS A 67 -3.11 10.07 12.56
C CYS A 67 -3.34 10.92 13.81
N LYS A 68 -3.34 12.26 13.66
CA LYS A 68 -3.64 13.18 14.77
C LYS A 68 -5.11 13.15 15.25
N ALA A 69 -6.01 12.58 14.45
CA ALA A 69 -7.43 12.44 14.75
C ALA A 69 -7.98 11.20 14.03
N PRO A 70 -9.15 10.66 14.46
CA PRO A 70 -9.71 9.45 13.86
C PRO A 70 -10.00 9.60 12.36
N ALA A 71 -9.28 8.84 11.53
CA ALA A 71 -9.36 8.89 10.08
C ALA A 71 -9.65 7.51 9.49
N GLN A 72 -10.25 7.47 8.29
CA GLN A 72 -10.35 6.23 7.53
C GLN A 72 -9.00 5.98 6.84
N MET A 73 -8.23 5.04 7.36
CA MET A 73 -6.89 4.69 6.85
C MET A 73 -6.97 3.58 5.80
N ASN A 74 -6.46 3.86 4.60
CA ASN A 74 -6.35 2.91 3.50
C ASN A 74 -4.88 2.58 3.25
N LEU A 75 -4.56 1.29 3.28
CA LEU A 75 -3.24 0.76 2.94
C LEU A 75 -3.19 0.50 1.44
N VAL A 76 -2.30 1.18 0.72
CA VAL A 76 -2.15 1.03 -0.72
C VAL A 76 -0.82 0.36 -1.04
N PHE A 77 -0.88 -0.79 -1.70
CA PHE A 77 0.28 -1.57 -2.08
C PHE A 77 0.59 -1.41 -3.57
N ARG A 78 1.60 -0.58 -3.89
CA ARG A 78 1.94 -0.18 -5.26
C ARG A 78 3.19 -0.87 -5.78
N THR A 79 3.05 -2.11 -6.24
CA THR A 79 4.12 -2.82 -6.92
C THR A 79 3.82 -2.95 -8.41
N PRO A 80 4.82 -2.78 -9.30
CA PRO A 80 4.66 -3.30 -10.65
C PRO A 80 4.37 -4.80 -10.52
N ALA A 81 3.27 -5.25 -11.13
CA ALA A 81 3.00 -6.68 -11.21
C ALA A 81 4.23 -7.35 -11.82
N ALA A 82 4.63 -8.51 -11.29
CA ALA A 82 5.57 -9.34 -12.01
C ALA A 82 4.90 -9.69 -13.33
N GLY A 83 5.25 -8.96 -14.41
CA GLY A 83 4.83 -9.31 -15.76
C GLY A 83 5.07 -10.82 -15.91
N THR A 84 4.09 -11.52 -16.47
CA THR A 84 4.11 -12.98 -16.63
C THR A 84 5.40 -13.36 -17.36
N ASN A 85 6.46 -13.68 -16.61
CA ASN A 85 7.74 -14.05 -17.17
C ASN A 85 7.68 -15.49 -17.69
N GLY A 86 6.65 -15.87 -18.49
CA GLY A 86 6.55 -17.16 -19.17
C GLY A 86 6.66 -18.44 -18.32
N THR A 87 6.78 -18.35 -16.99
CA THR A 87 7.14 -19.46 -16.09
C THR A 87 5.98 -20.00 -15.25
N GLY A 88 4.75 -19.49 -15.45
CA GLY A 88 3.58 -19.95 -14.72
C GLY A 88 3.57 -19.58 -13.23
N GLU A 89 4.28 -18.52 -12.83
CA GLU A 89 4.26 -18.04 -11.44
C GLU A 89 2.92 -17.38 -11.09
N ALA A 90 2.48 -17.58 -9.84
CA ALA A 90 1.18 -17.17 -9.33
C ALA A 90 0.99 -15.64 -9.41
N ARG A 91 -0.26 -15.19 -9.62
CA ARG A 91 -0.64 -13.77 -9.75
C ARG A 91 -0.23 -12.86 -8.57
N ASP A 92 0.09 -13.46 -7.42
CA ASP A 92 0.48 -12.75 -6.20
C ASP A 92 2.01 -12.71 -5.99
N ALA A 93 2.79 -13.29 -6.91
CA ALA A 93 4.24 -13.24 -6.88
C ALA A 93 4.75 -11.92 -7.48
N LEU A 94 5.70 -11.29 -6.79
CA LEU A 94 6.25 -9.98 -7.12
C LEU A 94 7.72 -10.12 -7.50
N LYS A 95 8.24 -9.27 -8.40
CA LYS A 95 9.63 -9.38 -8.89
C LYS A 95 10.62 -9.01 -7.78
N PHE A 96 11.57 -9.89 -7.51
CA PHE A 96 12.70 -9.65 -6.61
C PHE A 96 14.01 -9.60 -7.41
N GLY A 97 14.61 -8.41 -7.50
CA GLY A 97 15.75 -8.18 -8.39
C GLY A 97 15.43 -8.60 -9.84
N ASP A 98 16.44 -9.02 -10.58
CA ASP A 98 16.26 -9.41 -11.99
C ASP A 98 15.57 -10.76 -12.17
N ARG A 99 15.68 -11.69 -11.19
CA ARG A 99 15.34 -13.10 -11.41
C ARG A 99 14.61 -13.82 -10.27
N GLY A 100 14.45 -13.21 -9.11
CA GLY A 100 13.70 -13.81 -8.00
C GLY A 100 12.25 -13.38 -7.95
N THR A 101 11.49 -14.02 -7.06
CA THR A 101 10.14 -13.57 -6.69
C THR A 101 9.97 -13.47 -5.19
N TYR A 102 9.02 -12.65 -4.74
CA TYR A 102 8.61 -12.57 -3.35
C TYR A 102 7.10 -12.46 -3.21
N ARG A 103 6.61 -12.70 -1.98
CA ARG A 103 5.21 -12.49 -1.58
C ARG A 103 5.17 -11.78 -0.24
N VAL A 104 4.13 -10.98 -0.05
CA VAL A 104 3.83 -10.31 1.20
C VAL A 104 2.47 -10.79 1.69
N ARG A 105 2.41 -11.29 2.92
CA ARG A 105 1.17 -11.69 3.59
C ARG A 105 0.89 -10.75 4.75
N VAL A 106 -0.34 -10.31 4.90
CA VAL A 106 -0.84 -9.75 6.15
C VAL A 106 -1.18 -10.92 7.08
N LEU A 107 -0.61 -10.91 8.28
CA LEU A 107 -0.86 -11.91 9.32
C LEU A 107 -1.95 -11.46 10.30
N ASN A 108 -2.07 -10.15 10.53
CA ASN A 108 -3.12 -9.54 11.34
C ASN A 108 -3.06 -8.02 11.20
N ALA A 109 -4.13 -7.36 11.63
CA ALA A 109 -4.17 -5.91 11.80
C ALA A 109 -4.82 -5.55 13.14
N ARG A 110 -4.42 -4.39 13.68
CA ARG A 110 -5.01 -3.77 14.86
C ARG A 110 -5.32 -2.30 14.59
N LEU A 111 -6.52 -1.87 14.95
CA LEU A 111 -6.93 -0.46 14.92
C LEU A 111 -7.09 0.02 16.36
N ASP A 112 -6.35 1.05 16.75
CA ASP A 112 -6.32 1.61 18.11
C ASP A 112 -6.06 0.52 19.19
N GLY A 113 -5.26 -0.48 18.81
CA GLY A 113 -4.91 -1.62 19.65
C GLY A 113 -5.93 -2.76 19.63
N ALA A 114 -7.13 -2.62 19.06
CA ALA A 114 -8.10 -3.69 18.93
C ALA A 114 -7.87 -4.53 17.65
N PRO A 115 -8.00 -5.87 17.69
CA PRO A 115 -7.89 -6.69 16.48
C PRO A 115 -9.03 -6.37 15.51
N VAL A 116 -8.69 -6.21 14.23
CA VAL A 116 -9.64 -5.90 13.14
C VAL A 116 -9.41 -6.82 11.95
N GLN A 117 -10.45 -6.96 11.13
CA GLN A 117 -10.31 -7.57 9.81
C GLN A 117 -9.93 -6.49 8.80
N LEU A 118 -9.27 -6.90 7.72
CA LEU A 118 -9.03 -6.06 6.57
C LEU A 118 -9.93 -6.52 5.42
N ALA A 119 -10.35 -5.58 4.58
CA ALA A 119 -11.01 -5.90 3.33
C ALA A 119 -10.32 -5.21 2.16
N ARG A 120 -10.34 -5.88 1.00
CA ARG A 120 -9.92 -5.29 -0.27
C ARG A 120 -11.01 -4.38 -0.80
N LEU A 121 -10.63 -3.15 -1.11
CA LEU A 121 -11.49 -2.14 -1.68
C LEU A 121 -11.30 -2.06 -3.20
N PRO A 122 -12.37 -1.92 -3.98
CA PRO A 122 -12.28 -1.65 -5.42
C PRO A 122 -11.71 -0.25 -5.71
N ALA A 123 -11.96 0.72 -4.82
CA ALA A 123 -11.35 2.04 -4.83
C ALA A 123 -11.39 2.66 -3.42
N ILE A 124 -10.57 3.68 -3.17
CA ILE A 124 -10.56 4.41 -1.90
C ILE A 124 -11.97 4.95 -1.57
N GLY A 125 -12.44 4.63 -0.36
CA GLY A 125 -13.74 5.07 0.13
C GLY A 125 -14.96 4.40 -0.49
N GLN A 126 -14.77 3.34 -1.29
CA GLN A 126 -15.85 2.43 -1.67
C GLN A 126 -15.98 1.29 -0.65
N PRO A 127 -17.17 0.68 -0.50
CA PRO A 127 -17.35 -0.47 0.37
C PRO A 127 -16.49 -1.67 -0.09
N PRO A 128 -16.20 -2.62 0.81
CA PRO A 128 -15.52 -3.87 0.48
C PRO A 128 -16.12 -4.60 -0.71
N GLY A 129 -15.27 -4.97 -1.68
CA GLY A 129 -15.67 -5.80 -2.83
C GLY A 129 -15.54 -7.30 -2.56
N GLU A 130 -14.66 -7.67 -1.61
CA GLU A 130 -14.41 -9.05 -1.19
C GLU A 130 -14.78 -9.21 0.31
N ALA A 131 -14.95 -10.45 0.74
CA ALA A 131 -15.20 -10.75 2.15
C ALA A 131 -14.01 -10.30 3.02
N PRO A 132 -14.26 -9.59 4.12
CA PRO A 132 -13.22 -9.25 5.10
C PRO A 132 -12.49 -10.47 5.64
N THR A 133 -11.21 -10.31 5.98
CA THR A 133 -10.36 -11.36 6.52
C THR A 133 -9.28 -10.81 7.45
N SER A 134 -8.86 -11.60 8.43
CA SER A 134 -7.73 -11.27 9.31
C SER A 134 -6.37 -11.50 8.64
N GLU A 135 -6.32 -12.37 7.64
CA GLU A 135 -5.11 -12.73 6.89
C GLU A 135 -5.37 -12.68 5.39
N LEU A 136 -4.43 -12.13 4.62
CA LEU A 136 -4.49 -12.14 3.17
C LEU A 136 -3.10 -12.00 2.53
N THR A 137 -2.97 -12.45 1.30
CA THR A 137 -1.78 -12.17 0.47
C THR A 137 -2.00 -10.88 -0.29
N LEU A 138 -1.04 -9.95 -0.20
CA LEU A 138 -1.07 -8.69 -0.95
C LEU A 138 -0.90 -8.97 -2.45
N LYS A 139 -1.72 -8.32 -3.25
CA LYS A 139 -1.63 -8.32 -4.71
C LYS A 139 -1.23 -6.93 -5.21
N PRO A 140 -0.59 -6.84 -6.39
CA PRO A 140 -0.34 -5.55 -7.03
C PRO A 140 -1.58 -4.67 -7.06
N SER A 141 -1.43 -3.41 -6.65
CA SER A 141 -2.48 -2.39 -6.63
C SER A 141 -3.60 -2.63 -5.61
N ASP A 142 -3.36 -3.48 -4.59
CA ASP A 142 -4.29 -3.63 -3.48
C ASP A 142 -4.52 -2.32 -2.73
N ILE A 143 -5.79 -2.06 -2.43
CA ILE A 143 -6.25 -1.06 -1.48
C ILE A 143 -6.95 -1.82 -0.37
N LEU A 144 -6.43 -1.73 0.85
CA LEU A 144 -6.98 -2.42 2.02
C LEU A 144 -7.41 -1.42 3.08
N ALA A 145 -8.49 -1.71 3.79
CA ALA A 145 -8.91 -0.89 4.94
C ALA A 145 -9.38 -1.78 6.11
N PRO A 146 -9.22 -1.30 7.36
CA PRO A 146 -9.85 -1.90 8.54
C PRO A 146 -11.36 -1.87 8.44
N VAL A 147 -12.00 -2.99 8.77
CA VAL A 147 -13.46 -3.14 8.68
C VAL A 147 -14.04 -3.90 9.86
N GLN A 148 -15.35 -3.67 10.08
CA GLN A 148 -16.23 -4.53 10.85
C GLN A 148 -17.39 -4.96 9.95
N GLY A 149 -17.36 -6.20 9.45
CA GLY A 149 -18.25 -6.62 8.37
C GLY A 149 -17.98 -5.77 7.11
N GLN A 150 -19.02 -5.18 6.51
CA GLN A 150 -18.87 -4.29 5.35
C GLN A 150 -18.56 -2.83 5.71
N GLN A 151 -18.55 -2.47 7.00
CA GLN A 151 -18.33 -1.08 7.41
C GLN A 151 -16.84 -0.76 7.55
N LEU A 152 -16.41 0.32 6.89
CA LEU A 152 -15.06 0.87 7.03
C LEU A 152 -14.93 1.54 8.40
N LEU A 153 -13.83 1.24 9.08
CA LEU A 153 -13.54 1.79 10.40
C LEU A 153 -12.67 3.05 10.29
N ARG A 154 -12.80 3.93 11.28
CA ARG A 154 -11.91 5.08 11.50
C ARG A 154 -11.16 4.87 12.80
N GLY A 155 -9.91 5.31 12.85
CA GLY A 155 -9.09 5.27 14.06
C GLY A 155 -7.88 6.18 13.94
N GLU A 156 -7.06 6.21 14.98
CA GLU A 156 -5.86 7.05 15.06
C GLU A 156 -4.59 6.26 14.80
N ARG A 157 -4.59 4.96 15.12
CA ARG A 157 -3.44 4.07 14.94
C ARG A 157 -3.83 2.77 14.25
N LEU A 158 -3.21 2.49 13.12
CA LEU A 158 -3.33 1.20 12.45
C LEU A 158 -1.98 0.48 12.43
N ASP A 159 -1.94 -0.69 13.07
CA ASP A 159 -0.79 -1.59 13.03
C ASP A 159 -1.11 -2.81 12.15
N VAL A 160 -0.24 -3.13 11.20
CA VAL A 160 -0.38 -4.28 10.29
C VAL A 160 0.87 -5.14 10.37
N THR A 161 0.70 -6.39 10.77
CA THR A 161 1.80 -7.37 10.78
C THR A 161 1.94 -8.01 9.42
N LEU A 162 3.10 -7.83 8.80
CA LEU A 162 3.44 -8.34 7.48
C LEU A 162 4.45 -9.48 7.59
N GLN A 163 4.32 -10.47 6.71
CA GLN A 163 5.29 -11.53 6.49
C GLN A 163 5.76 -11.50 5.05
N ILE A 164 7.06 -11.35 4.84
CA ILE A 164 7.70 -11.35 3.53
C ILE A 164 8.40 -12.69 3.32
N SER A 165 8.09 -13.38 2.23
CA SER A 165 8.75 -14.63 1.84
C SER A 165 9.31 -14.50 0.43
N ALA A 166 10.57 -14.88 0.23
CA ALA A 166 11.24 -14.80 -1.07
C ALA A 166 11.50 -16.19 -1.67
N ARG A 167 11.69 -16.22 -2.98
CA ARG A 167 12.11 -17.37 -3.77
C ARG A 167 13.15 -16.90 -4.79
N ILE A 168 14.37 -17.40 -4.67
CA ILE A 168 15.51 -16.91 -5.45
C ILE A 168 16.07 -18.08 -6.27
N PRO A 169 16.20 -17.98 -7.60
CA PRO A 169 16.83 -19.04 -8.37
C PRO A 169 18.33 -19.14 -8.05
N VAL A 170 18.84 -20.36 -7.96
CA VAL A 170 20.21 -20.63 -7.45
C VAL A 170 21.31 -19.99 -8.29
N ASP A 171 21.09 -19.84 -9.58
CA ASP A 171 22.05 -19.24 -10.52
C ASP A 171 22.08 -17.70 -10.43
N ALA A 172 21.09 -17.06 -9.78
CA ALA A 172 21.08 -15.62 -9.54
C ALA A 172 21.94 -15.18 -8.35
N MET A 173 22.42 -16.14 -7.55
CA MET A 173 23.24 -15.87 -6.36
C MET A 173 24.70 -15.59 -6.68
N SER A 174 25.24 -16.17 -7.76
CA SER A 174 26.64 -15.99 -8.16
C SER A 174 27.00 -14.53 -8.48
N VAL A 175 26.00 -13.67 -8.63
CA VAL A 175 26.12 -12.30 -9.15
C VAL A 175 25.98 -11.24 -8.05
N ILE A 176 25.53 -11.56 -6.83
CA ILE A 176 25.15 -10.51 -5.87
C ILE A 176 25.83 -10.64 -4.51
N GLN A 177 26.65 -9.65 -4.15
CA GLN A 177 27.27 -9.51 -2.83
C GLN A 177 26.50 -8.57 -1.88
N THR A 178 25.56 -7.76 -2.38
CA THR A 178 24.68 -6.89 -1.58
C THR A 178 23.34 -6.74 -2.29
N VAL A 179 22.25 -7.34 -1.80
CA VAL A 179 20.89 -7.07 -2.31
C VAL A 179 20.15 -6.21 -1.30
N THR A 180 19.88 -4.96 -1.65
CA THR A 180 18.93 -4.13 -0.89
C THR A 180 17.51 -4.51 -1.33
N PHE A 181 16.71 -5.05 -0.42
CA PHE A 181 15.32 -5.42 -0.70
C PHE A 181 14.40 -4.22 -0.55
N ASP A 182 13.75 -3.79 -1.64
CA ASP A 182 12.75 -2.70 -1.65
C ASP A 182 11.28 -3.21 -1.60
N ALA A 183 11.09 -4.48 -1.19
CA ALA A 183 9.83 -5.21 -1.27
C ALA A 183 8.64 -4.55 -0.53
N VAL A 184 8.93 -3.71 0.47
CA VAL A 184 7.91 -3.04 1.29
C VAL A 184 7.96 -1.51 1.15
N GLY A 185 8.94 -0.95 0.42
CA GLY A 185 9.01 0.49 0.11
C GLY A 185 7.84 1.00 -0.74
N GLN A 186 7.02 0.08 -1.25
CA GLN A 186 5.85 0.32 -2.08
C GLN A 186 4.52 0.34 -1.30
N LEU A 187 4.58 0.21 0.02
CA LEU A 187 3.43 0.28 0.90
C LEU A 187 3.23 1.73 1.38
N SER A 188 2.03 2.27 1.17
CA SER A 188 1.72 3.68 1.47
C SER A 188 0.36 3.85 2.14
N LEU A 189 0.19 4.96 2.85
CA LEU A 189 -1.04 5.34 3.52
C LEU A 189 -1.81 6.37 2.70
N ASP A 190 -3.09 6.14 2.53
CA ASP A 190 -4.06 7.13 2.04
C ASP A 190 -5.15 7.32 3.11
N VAL A 191 -5.62 8.56 3.32
CA VAL A 191 -6.60 8.87 4.37
C VAL A 191 -7.79 9.66 3.84
N ARG A 192 -8.97 9.36 4.37
CA ARG A 192 -10.24 10.00 4.02
C ARG A 192 -11.08 10.40 5.22
#